data_AF-A0A2M7GMI3-F1
#
_entry.id   AF-A0A2M7GMI3-F1
#
_cell.length_a   1.000
_cell.length_b   1.000
_cell.length_c   1.000
_cell.angle_alpha   90.00
_cell.angle_beta   90.00
_cell.angle_gamma   90.00
#
_symmetry.space_group_name_H-M   'P 1'
#
loop_
_entity.id
_entity.type
_entity.pdbx_description
1 polymer ?
#
loop_
_entity_poly.entity_id
_entity_poly.type
_entity_poly.pdbx_seq_one_letter_code
_entity_poly.pdbx_strand_id
1 'polypeptide(L)'
;MTTATAEKTDIPAMMAEIGRRARAAQAGLAMAPRAAKDKALTEAAASLRRRRNHILSENAKDMAFGEEKGLSKAMLDRLLLNDERV
;
A
#
# COMPACT_ATOMS: atom_id res chain seq x y z
N MET A 1 -31.91 15.48 -2.58
CA MET A 1 -31.16 14.83 -1.48
C MET A 1 -30.82 13.43 -1.95
N THR A 2 -29.76 13.32 -2.75
CA THR A 2 -29.41 12.10 -3.50
C THR A 2 -28.45 11.28 -2.65
N THR A 3 -28.96 10.23 -2.02
CA THR A 3 -28.14 9.27 -1.27
C THR A 3 -27.28 8.48 -2.25
N ALA A 4 -25.97 8.67 -2.14
CA ALA A 4 -24.96 7.88 -2.82
C ALA A 4 -25.10 6.41 -2.39
N THR A 5 -25.60 5.58 -3.29
CA THR A 5 -25.46 4.13 -3.23
C THR A 5 -23.97 3.83 -3.29
N ALA A 6 -23.40 3.32 -2.20
CA ALA A 6 -22.09 2.68 -2.25
C ALA A 6 -22.19 1.53 -3.25
N GLU A 7 -21.52 1.68 -4.40
CA GLU A 7 -21.38 0.57 -5.35
C GLU A 7 -20.77 -0.61 -4.60
N LYS A 8 -21.47 -1.74 -4.57
CA LYS A 8 -20.88 -3.01 -4.14
C LYS A 8 -19.81 -3.36 -5.18
N THR A 9 -18.55 -3.07 -4.87
CA THR A 9 -17.42 -3.51 -5.66
C THR A 9 -17.51 -5.02 -5.87
N ASP A 10 -17.58 -5.46 -7.12
CA ASP A 10 -17.46 -6.88 -7.46
C ASP A 10 -16.01 -7.32 -7.17
N ILE A 11 -15.81 -7.84 -5.95
CA ILE A 11 -14.50 -8.29 -5.47
C ILE A 11 -13.90 -9.36 -6.39
N PRO A 12 -14.65 -10.42 -6.81
CA PRO A 12 -14.15 -11.36 -7.81
C PRO A 12 -13.65 -10.69 -9.10
N ALA A 13 -14.42 -9.79 -9.69
CA ALA A 13 -14.03 -9.11 -10.93
C ALA A 13 -12.79 -8.23 -10.73
N MET A 14 -12.71 -7.49 -9.62
CA MET A 14 -11.56 -6.66 -9.25
C MET A 14 -10.29 -7.50 -9.08
N MET A 15 -10.38 -8.62 -8.36
CA MET A 15 -9.24 -9.51 -8.15
C MET A 15 -8.77 -10.15 -9.47
N ALA A 16 -9.71 -10.54 -10.34
CA ALA A 16 -9.38 -11.06 -11.67
C ALA A 16 -8.63 -10.02 -12.52
N GLU A 17 -9.03 -8.75 -12.45
CA GLU A 17 -8.35 -7.67 -13.17
C GLU A 17 -6.94 -7.38 -12.63
N ILE A 18 -6.76 -7.34 -11.31
CA ILE A 18 -5.44 -7.23 -10.69
C ILE A 18 -4.52 -8.37 -11.20
N GLY A 19 -5.05 -9.60 -11.24
CA GLY A 19 -4.33 -10.76 -11.77
C GLY A 19 -3.94 -10.63 -13.23
N ARG A 20 -4.86 -10.19 -14.11
CA ARG A 20 -4.58 -9.96 -15.53
C ARG A 20 -3.47 -8.93 -15.73
N ARG A 21 -3.51 -7.81 -15.00
CA ARG A 21 -2.49 -6.76 -15.06
C ARG A 21 -1.13 -7.26 -14.57
N ALA A 22 -1.10 -8.03 -13.48
CA ALA A 22 0.12 -8.66 -13.01
C ALA A 22 0.70 -9.65 -14.03
N ARG A 23 -0.16 -10.46 -14.68
CA ARG A 23 0.25 -11.39 -15.74
C ARG A 23 0.80 -10.67 -16.98
N ALA A 24 0.20 -9.54 -17.37
CA ALA A 24 0.74 -8.74 -18.47
C ALA A 24 2.12 -8.14 -18.14
N ALA A 25 2.33 -7.70 -16.89
CA ALA A 25 3.59 -7.06 -16.48
C ALA A 25 4.75 -8.03 -16.19
N GLN A 26 4.46 -9.31 -15.90
CA GLN A 26 5.48 -10.23 -15.37
C GLN A 26 6.67 -10.48 -16.29
N ALA A 27 6.45 -10.58 -17.61
CA ALA A 27 7.51 -10.86 -18.56
C ALA A 27 8.55 -9.72 -18.60
N GLY A 28 8.06 -8.47 -18.53
CA GLY A 28 8.93 -7.28 -18.49
C GLY A 28 9.80 -7.25 -17.22
N LEU A 29 9.23 -7.58 -16.06
CA LEU A 29 10.00 -7.65 -14.82
C LEU A 29 10.99 -8.83 -14.81
N ALA A 30 10.59 -9.98 -15.36
CA ALA A 30 11.45 -11.16 -15.43
C ALA A 30 12.71 -10.88 -16.27
N MET A 31 12.54 -10.25 -17.44
CA MET A 31 13.62 -9.93 -18.37
C MET A 31 14.41 -8.66 -18.02
N ALA A 32 13.96 -7.87 -17.04
CA ALA A 32 14.65 -6.65 -16.66
C ALA A 32 16.10 -6.95 -16.17
N PRO A 33 17.11 -6.22 -16.66
CA PRO A 33 18.49 -6.38 -16.21
C PRO A 33 18.62 -6.13 -14.71
N ARG A 34 19.60 -6.80 -14.08
CA ARG A 34 19.90 -6.63 -12.65
C ARG A 34 20.05 -5.15 -12.26
N ALA A 35 20.83 -4.39 -13.01
CA ALA A 35 21.07 -2.96 -12.72
C ALA A 35 19.77 -2.13 -12.68
N ALA A 36 18.78 -2.45 -13.51
CA ALA A 36 17.49 -1.77 -13.50
C ALA A 36 16.69 -2.11 -12.23
N LYS A 37 16.73 -3.37 -11.78
CA LYS A 37 16.11 -3.83 -10.53
C LYS A 37 16.76 -3.16 -9.32
N ASP A 38 18.09 -3.12 -9.28
CA ASP A 38 18.86 -2.49 -8.20
C ASP A 38 18.57 -0.98 -8.11
N LYS A 39 18.50 -0.30 -9.25
CA LYS A 39 18.10 1.11 -9.32
C LYS A 39 16.68 1.32 -8.80
N ALA A 40 15.72 0.48 -9.22
CA ALA A 40 14.34 0.59 -8.78
C ALA A 40 14.21 0.44 -7.25
N LEU A 41 14.93 -0.50 -6.64
CA LEU A 41 14.93 -0.69 -5.18
C LEU A 41 15.53 0.51 -4.44
N THR A 42 16.65 1.03 -4.94
CA THR A 42 17.32 2.20 -4.33
C THR A 42 16.44 3.45 -4.42
N GLU A 43 15.80 3.67 -5.57
CA GLU A 43 14.87 4.79 -5.75
C GLU A 43 13.59 4.63 -4.94
N ALA A 44 13.06 3.42 -4.81
CA ALA A 44 11.92 3.15 -3.94
C ALA A 44 12.26 3.51 -2.49
N ALA A 45 13.42 3.07 -2.00
CA ALA A 45 13.89 3.40 -0.65
C ALA A 45 14.09 4.90 -0.46
N ALA A 46 14.70 5.59 -1.43
CA ALA A 46 14.87 7.04 -1.38
C ALA A 46 13.50 7.76 -1.39
N SER A 47 12.55 7.27 -2.18
CA SER A 47 11.21 7.83 -2.29
C SER A 47 10.36 7.64 -1.03
N LEU A 48 10.54 6.52 -0.31
CA LEU A 48 9.94 6.32 1.01
C LEU A 48 10.46 7.36 2.00
N ARG A 49 11.78 7.50 2.13
CA ARG A 49 12.41 8.50 3.01
C ARG A 49 12.00 9.94 2.68
N ARG A 50 11.98 10.30 1.40
CA ARG A 50 11.54 11.64 0.95
C ARG A 50 10.08 11.95 1.32
N ARG A 51 9.23 10.93 1.38
CA ARG A 51 7.78 11.06 1.65
C ARG A 51 7.41 10.66 3.08
N ARG A 52 8.39 10.48 3.96
CA ARG A 52 8.21 9.98 5.33
C ARG A 52 7.10 10.72 6.08
N ASN A 53 7.15 12.05 6.10
CA ASN A 53 6.15 12.86 6.81
C ASN A 53 4.71 12.61 6.31
N HIS A 54 4.55 12.42 5.00
CA HIS A 54 3.25 12.09 4.43
C HIS A 54 2.80 10.69 4.84
N ILE A 55 3.69 9.69 4.77
CA ILE A 55 3.40 8.31 5.18
C ILE A 55 2.99 8.25 6.66
N LEU A 56 3.75 8.90 7.54
CA LEU A 56 3.44 8.97 8.98
C LEU A 56 2.10 9.68 9.24
N SER A 57 1.81 10.75 8.49
CA SER A 57 0.53 11.46 8.59
C SER A 57 -0.66 10.61 8.15
N GLU A 58 -0.52 9.76 7.14
CA GLU A 58 -1.59 8.84 6.73
C GLU A 58 -1.72 7.68 7.72
N ASN A 59 -0.61 7.11 8.19
CA ASN A 59 -0.64 6.05 9.20
C ASN A 59 -1.29 6.51 10.53
N ALA A 60 -1.12 7.78 10.92
CA ALA A 60 -1.82 8.34 12.08
C ALA A 60 -3.36 8.30 11.94
N LYS A 61 -3.88 8.47 10.72
CA LYS A 61 -5.32 8.33 10.45
C LYS A 61 -5.75 6.86 10.55
N ASP A 62 -4.92 5.95 10.04
CA ASP A 62 -5.17 4.51 10.14
C ASP A 62 -5.14 4.03 11.61
N MET A 63 -4.25 4.58 12.44
CA MET A 63 -4.19 4.31 13.87
C MET A 63 -5.47 4.74 14.58
N ALA A 64 -5.92 5.98 14.34
CA ALA A 64 -7.18 6.48 14.90
C ALA A 64 -8.37 5.62 14.47
N PHE A 65 -8.45 5.28 13.17
CA PHE A 65 -9.50 4.41 12.66
C PHE A 65 -9.42 2.99 13.26
N GLY A 66 -8.21 2.44 13.42
CA GLY A 66 -7.99 1.15 14.03
C GLY A 66 -8.45 1.10 15.49
N GLU A 67 -8.16 2.15 16.26
CA GLU A 67 -8.63 2.31 17.63
C GLU A 67 -10.17 2.38 17.70
N GLU A 68 -10.79 3.20 16.85
CA GLU A 68 -12.26 3.29 16.75
C GLU A 68 -12.92 1.96 16.36
N LYS A 69 -12.25 1.14 15.55
CA LYS A 69 -12.72 -0.21 15.17
C LYS A 69 -12.40 -1.28 16.22
N GLY A 70 -11.77 -0.92 17.34
CA GLY A 70 -11.49 -1.84 18.44
C GLY A 70 -10.38 -2.84 18.13
N LEU A 71 -9.38 -2.46 17.31
CA LEU A 71 -8.20 -3.30 17.10
C LEU A 71 -7.50 -3.56 18.44
N SER A 72 -7.01 -4.79 18.61
CA SER A 72 -6.21 -5.14 19.78
C SER A 72 -4.89 -4.34 19.80
N LYS A 73 -4.32 -4.13 20.99
CA LYS A 73 -3.01 -3.48 21.14
C LYS A 73 -1.91 -4.12 20.28
N ALA A 74 -1.91 -5.45 20.16
CA ALA A 74 -0.95 -6.17 19.32
C ALA A 74 -1.14 -5.91 17.81
N MET A 75 -2.36 -5.63 17.37
CA MET A 75 -2.63 -5.25 15.98
C MET A 75 -2.25 -3.79 15.72
N LEU A 76 -2.53 -2.89 16.66
CA LEU A 76 -2.12 -1.49 16.60
C LEU A 76 -0.59 -1.34 16.58
N ASP A 77 0.14 -2.10 17.39
CA ASP A 77 1.62 -2.09 17.37
C ASP A 77 2.21 -2.53 16.02
N ARG A 78 1.56 -3.50 15.35
CA ARG A 78 1.95 -3.93 14.00
C ARG A 78 1.59 -2.91 12.92
N LEU A 79 0.55 -2.10 13.16
CA LEU A 79 0.10 -1.05 12.25
C LEU A 79 0.93 0.22 12.38
N LEU A 80 1.44 0.51 13.58
CA LEU A 80 2.17 1.73 13.89
C LEU A 80 3.45 1.86 13.06
N LEU A 81 3.55 3.00 12.37
CA LEU A 81 4.78 3.50 11.76
C LEU A 81 5.33 4.68 12.56
N ASN A 82 6.66 4.76 12.64
CA ASN A 82 7.41 5.86 13.24
C ASN A 82 8.68 6.11 12.41
N ASP A 83 9.51 7.08 12.79
CA ASP A 83 10.74 7.41 12.03
C ASP A 83 11.74 6.25 11.95
N GLU A 84 11.73 5.31 12.90
CA GLU A 84 12.60 4.12 12.86
C GLU A 84 12.08 3.05 11.89
N ARG A 85 10.79 3.13 11.51
CA ARG A 85 10.09 2.17 10.66
C ARG A 85 9.88 2.67 9.22
N VAL A 86 10.37 3.87 8.87
CA VAL A 86 10.22 4.51 7.54
C VAL A 86 11.50 5.21 7.07
#